data_AF-Q4JJ51-F1
#
_entry.id   AF-Q4JJ51-F1
#
_cell.length_a   1.000
_cell.length_b   1.000
_cell.length_c   1.000
_cell.angle_alpha   90.00
_cell.angle_beta   90.00
_cell.angle_gamma   90.00
#
_symmetry.space_group_name_H-M   'P 1'
#
loop_
_entity.id
_entity.type
_entity.pdbx_description
1 polymer ?
#
loop_
_entity_poly.entity_id
_entity_poly.type
_entity_poly.pdbx_seq_one_letter_code
_entity_poly.pdbx_strand_id
1 'polypeptide(L)' 'GNVAGDSKNDPPMEAGSFNAQVIILNHPGQISQGYAPVLDCHTAHIACKFAELKEKTDRRSGKKLEDNPENLKSGDAAI' A
#
# COMPACT_ATOMS: atom_id res chain seq x y z
N GLY A 1 6.33 -0.20 15.56
CA GLY A 1 6.48 0.23 16.93
C GLY A 1 5.18 0.85 17.37
N ASN A 2 5.05 1.10 18.67
CA ASN A 2 3.91 1.83 19.18
C ASN A 2 4.02 3.31 18.79
N VAL A 3 2.87 3.97 18.65
CA VAL A 3 2.77 5.40 18.38
C VAL A 3 2.25 6.08 19.64
N ALA A 4 2.96 7.09 20.14
CA ALA A 4 2.53 7.91 21.26
C ALA A 4 2.07 9.28 20.75
N GLY A 5 0.99 9.81 21.31
CA GLY A 5 0.45 11.13 20.98
C GLY A 5 -0.33 11.74 22.13
N ASP A 6 -0.70 13.02 22.01
CA ASP A 6 -1.47 13.72 23.03
C ASP A 6 -2.89 13.16 23.12
N SER A 7 -3.27 12.69 24.31
CA SER A 7 -4.60 12.12 24.54
C SER A 7 -5.75 13.11 24.31
N LYS A 8 -5.46 14.42 24.32
CA LYS A 8 -6.46 15.49 24.18
C LYS A 8 -6.52 16.09 22.78
N ASN A 9 -5.59 15.73 21.89
CA ASN A 9 -5.50 16.30 20.56
C ASN A 9 -5.21 15.21 19.53
N ASP A 10 -6.28 14.66 18.96
CA ASP A 10 -6.25 13.59 17.94
C ASP A 10 -5.32 12.41 18.33
N PRO A 11 -5.67 11.67 19.40
CA PRO A 11 -4.84 10.57 19.87
C PRO A 11 -4.68 9.48 18.79
N PRO A 12 -3.50 8.85 18.68
CA PRO A 12 -3.27 7.81 17.69
C PRO A 12 -4.20 6.61 17.94
N MET A 13 -4.79 6.10 16.85
CA MET A 13 -5.68 4.95 16.85
C MET A 13 -5.10 3.78 16.04
N GLU A 14 -5.59 2.57 16.32
CA GLU A 14 -5.26 1.39 15.52
C GLU A 14 -5.89 1.48 14.12
N ALA A 15 -5.13 1.08 13.10
CA ALA A 15 -5.62 0.99 11.73
C ALA A 15 -5.96 -0.46 11.38
N GLY A 16 -7.24 -0.76 11.15
CA GLY A 16 -7.66 -2.09 10.69
C GLY A 16 -7.32 -2.36 9.21
N SER A 17 -7.40 -1.33 8.37
CA SER A 17 -7.00 -1.35 6.96
C SER A 17 -6.72 0.07 6.49
N PHE A 18 -5.90 0.22 5.46
CA PHE A 18 -5.64 1.51 4.83
C PHE A 18 -5.49 1.34 3.31
N ASN A 19 -5.84 2.37 2.56
CA ASN A 19 -5.50 2.47 1.14
C ASN A 19 -4.18 3.23 1.02
N ALA A 20 -3.31 2.80 0.12
CA ALA A 20 -2.04 3.48 -0.13
C ALA A 20 -1.72 3.44 -1.62
N GLN A 21 -1.11 4.52 -2.10
CA GLN A 21 -0.52 4.50 -3.42
C GLN A 21 0.85 3.80 -3.34
N VAL A 22 1.03 2.77 -4.16
CA VAL A 22 2.26 1.98 -4.23
C VAL A 22 2.92 2.15 -5.59
N ILE A 23 4.26 2.09 -5.60
CA ILE A 23 5.05 1.99 -6.83
C ILE A 23 5.84 0.70 -6.74
N ILE A 24 5.65 -0.20 -7.70
CA ILE A 24 6.35 -1.47 -7.72
C ILE A 24 7.77 -1.24 -8.24
N LEU A 25 8.76 -1.51 -7.40
CA LEU A 25 10.18 -1.42 -7.77
C LEU A 25 10.60 -2.65 -8.59
N ASN A 26 11.91 -2.86 -8.77
CA ASN A 26 12.45 -3.97 -9.56
C ASN A 26 12.26 -5.33 -8.86
N HIS A 27 11.06 -5.88 -8.97
CA HIS A 27 10.66 -7.17 -8.43
C HIS A 27 10.54 -8.21 -9.58
N PRO A 28 11.15 -9.41 -9.46
CA PRO A 28 11.19 -10.39 -10.55
C PRO A 28 9.84 -11.07 -10.83
N GLY A 29 8.87 -10.96 -9.92
CA GLY A 29 7.53 -11.53 -10.04
C GLY A 29 6.42 -10.49 -10.20
N GLN A 30 5.19 -10.98 -10.29
CA GLN A 30 3.97 -10.18 -10.31
C GLN A 30 3.35 -10.14 -8.92
N ILE A 31 2.65 -9.05 -8.60
CA ILE A 31 1.91 -8.88 -7.35
C ILE A 31 0.43 -8.96 -7.67
N SER A 32 -0.25 -9.93 -7.07
CA SER A 32 -1.70 -10.12 -7.19
C SER A 32 -2.40 -9.75 -5.89
N GLN A 33 -3.73 -9.66 -5.93
CA GLN A 33 -4.54 -9.62 -4.72
C GLN A 33 -4.17 -10.80 -3.79
N GLY A 34 -4.09 -10.50 -2.50
CA GLY A 34 -3.70 -11.44 -1.46
C GLY A 34 -2.20 -11.55 -1.18
N TYR A 35 -1.34 -10.87 -1.97
CA TYR A 35 0.09 -10.77 -1.65
C TYR A 35 0.30 -10.13 -0.27
N ALA A 36 1.12 -10.75 0.57
CA ALA A 36 1.28 -10.34 1.98
C ALA A 36 2.75 -10.08 2.34
N PRO A 37 3.36 -9.00 1.83
CA PRO A 37 4.72 -8.63 2.20
C PRO A 37 4.78 -8.02 3.61
N VAL A 38 5.99 -7.89 4.13
CA VAL A 38 6.24 -7.08 5.32
C VAL A 38 6.36 -5.61 4.93
N LEU A 39 5.63 -4.76 5.64
CA LEU A 39 5.68 -3.31 5.49
C LEU A 39 6.48 -2.72 6.64
N ASP A 40 7.45 -1.91 6.27
CA ASP A 40 8.13 -1.00 7.17
C ASP A 40 7.46 0.37 7.09
N CYS A 41 6.91 0.82 8.22
CA CYS A 41 6.28 2.13 8.33
C CYS A 41 6.75 2.78 9.63
N HIS A 42 7.56 3.84 9.53
CA HIS A 42 8.23 4.46 10.67
C HIS A 42 9.11 3.45 11.44
N THR A 43 8.69 3.05 12.65
CA THR A 43 9.33 2.01 13.46
C THR A 43 8.54 0.71 13.47
N ALA A 44 7.46 0.61 12.70
CA ALA A 44 6.65 -0.59 12.56
C ALA A 44 7.18 -1.49 11.45
N HIS A 45 7.17 -2.79 11.73
CA HIS A 45 7.59 -3.87 10.85
C HIS A 45 6.53 -4.96 10.99
N ILE A 46 5.55 -4.96 10.07
CA ILE A 46 4.34 -5.79 10.17
C ILE A 46 3.99 -6.35 8.79
N ALA A 47 3.60 -7.63 8.73
CA ALA A 47 3.05 -8.21 7.51
C ALA A 47 1.68 -7.60 7.20
N CYS A 48 1.52 -7.02 6.01
CA CYS A 48 0.24 -6.49 5.55
C CYS A 48 -0.17 -7.19 4.28
N LYS A 49 -1.47 -7.51 4.17
CA LYS A 49 -2.03 -8.15 2.98
C LYS A 49 -2.59 -7.10 2.04
N PHE A 50 -2.23 -7.19 0.76
CA PHE A 50 -2.85 -6.44 -0.32
C PHE A 50 -4.23 -7.03 -0.54
N ALA A 51 -5.23 -6.52 0.19
CA ALA A 51 -6.58 -7.06 0.16
C ALA A 51 -7.23 -6.88 -1.22
N GLU A 52 -7.07 -5.67 -1.78
CA GLU A 52 -7.62 -5.27 -3.07
C GLU A 52 -6.54 -4.48 -3.82
N LEU A 53 -6.55 -4.60 -5.14
CA LEU A 53 -5.86 -3.70 -6.05
C LEU A 53 -6.97 -2.89 -6.71
N LYS A 54 -7.14 -1.62 -6.31
CA LYS A 54 -8.28 -0.79 -6.73
C LYS A 54 -8.07 -0.19 -8.09
N GLU A 55 -6.88 0.38 -8.32
CA GLU A 55 -6.63 1.11 -9.56
C GLU A 55 -5.17 1.03 -9.95
N LYS A 56 -4.91 0.85 -11.25
CA LYS A 56 -3.58 1.10 -11.81
C LYS A 56 -3.49 2.56 -12.24
N THR A 57 -2.42 3.23 -11.85
CA THR A 57 -2.19 4.65 -12.15
C THR A 57 -0.88 4.86 -12.90
N ASP A 58 -0.82 5.92 -13.70
CA ASP A 58 0.42 6.37 -14.30
C ASP A 58 1.30 7.01 -13.21
N ARG A 59 2.51 6.46 -13.03
CA ARG A 59 3.44 6.87 -11.96
C ARG A 59 3.89 8.34 -12.03
N ARG A 60 3.72 9.02 -13.17
CA ARG A 60 4.18 10.42 -13.36
C ARG A 60 3.04 11.41 -13.19
N SER A 61 1.88 11.11 -13.75
CA SER A 61 0.74 12.01 -13.80
C SER A 61 -0.35 11.70 -12.78
N GLY A 62 -0.30 10.51 -12.15
CA GLY A 62 -1.35 10.02 -11.25
C GLY A 62 -2.66 9.69 -11.95
N LYS A 63 -2.71 9.76 -13.30
CA LYS A 63 -3.92 9.42 -14.05
C LYS A 63 -4.20 7.93 -13.95
N LYS A 64 -5.44 7.61 -13.65
CA LYS A 64 -5.95 6.24 -13.68
C LYS A 64 -5.85 5.66 -15.09
N LEU A 65 -5.33 4.43 -15.16
CA LEU A 65 -5.15 3.66 -16.38
C LEU A 65 -6.13 2.49 -16.45
N GLU A 66 -6.36 1.83 -15.31
CA GLU A 66 -7.18 0.62 -15.23
C GLU A 66 -7.88 0.53 -13.87
N ASP A 67 -9.12 0.06 -13.89
CA ASP A 67 -9.93 -0.28 -12.72
C ASP A 67 -9.69 -1.75 -12.33
N ASN A 68 -9.45 -2.01 -11.04
CA ASN A 68 -9.29 -3.33 -10.46
C ASN A 68 -8.32 -4.25 -11.22
N PRO A 69 -7.03 -3.88 -11.38
CA PRO A 69 -6.07 -4.70 -12.13
C PRO A 69 -5.88 -6.07 -11.47
N GLU A 70 -5.78 -7.14 -12.26
CA GLU A 70 -5.54 -8.49 -11.72
C GLU A 70 -4.13 -8.64 -11.12
N ASN A 71 -3.13 -8.02 -11.74
CA ASN A 71 -1.72 -8.13 -11.38
C ASN A 71 -0.96 -6.81 -11.58
N LEU A 72 0.03 -6.55 -10.73
CA LEU A 72 0.99 -5.46 -10.87
C LEU A 72 2.39 -5.99 -11.16
N LYS A 73 3.15 -5.25 -11.98
CA LYS A 73 4.55 -5.56 -12.32
C LYS A 73 5.47 -4.38 -12.02
N SER A 74 6.78 -4.65 -12.06
CA SER A 74 7.83 -3.63 -11.92
C SER A 74 7.56 -2.38 -12.77
N GLY A 75 7.57 -1.22 -12.13
CA GLY A 75 7.33 0.09 -12.75
C GLY A 75 5.88 0.56 -12.72
N ASP A 76 4.92 -0.30 -12.37
CA ASP A 76 3.52 0.10 -12.20
C ASP A 76 3.32 0.92 -10.92
N ALA A 77 2.40 1.87 -10.96
CA ALA A 77 1.84 2.51 -9.79
C ALA A 77 0.38 2.07 -9.61
N ALA A 78 -0.07 1.91 -8.37
CA ALA A 78 -1.43 1.46 -8.08
C ALA A 78 -1.93 1.98 -6.74
N ILE A 79 -3.24 1.89 -6.55
CA ILE A 79 -3.97 2.11 -5.29
C ILE A 79 -4.73 0.84 -4.96
#